data_AF-A0A0F8VBZ3-F1
#
_entry.id   AF-A0A0F8VBZ3-F1
#
_cell.length_a   1.000
_cell.length_b   1.000
_cell.length_c   1.000
_cell.angle_alpha   90.00
_cell.angle_beta   90.00
_cell.angle_gamma   90.00
#
_symmetry.space_group_name_H-M   'P 1'
#
loop_
_entity.id
_entity.type
_entity.pdbx_description
1 polymer ?
#
loop_
_entity_poly.entity_id
_entity_poly.type
_entity_poly.pdbx_seq_one_letter_code
_entity_poly.pdbx_strand_id
1 'polypeptide(L)'
;MNTSNDQNATTLHSLHGRTIVRIDNNLVIKSGHLRSHEAQTLRFIANNTTIPVPKVHDVRWEDGGVMSITMDYMPGKRLDEAWDTLDSDQKLSIADELHSYVAQLRRLKGGPFDSERHFNEFILGDIVKSAPDLLRHYAKFALMDNHEIVFTDQKAGNRTTGGCRGQPM
;
A
#
# COMPACT_ATOMS: atom_id res chain seq x y z
N MET A 1 -33.36 -14.94 -24.67
CA MET A 1 -33.02 -14.38 -23.34
C MET A 1 -32.46 -12.99 -23.59
N ASN A 2 -33.14 -11.95 -23.09
CA ASN A 2 -32.86 -10.54 -23.42
C ASN A 2 -31.46 -10.12 -22.96
N THR A 3 -30.63 -9.75 -23.92
CA THR A 3 -29.41 -8.95 -23.73
C THR A 3 -29.84 -7.48 -23.67
N SER A 4 -30.08 -6.98 -22.47
CA SER A 4 -30.40 -5.57 -22.22
C SER A 4 -29.67 -5.09 -20.99
N ASN A 5 -28.42 -4.67 -21.18
CA ASN A 5 -27.83 -3.52 -20.48
C ASN A 5 -26.45 -3.25 -21.08
N ASP A 6 -26.42 -2.57 -22.24
CA ASP A 6 -25.30 -1.68 -22.55
C ASP A 6 -25.37 -0.54 -21.53
N GLN A 7 -24.74 -0.74 -20.37
CA GLN A 7 -24.50 0.35 -19.45
C GLN A 7 -23.39 1.21 -20.05
N ASN A 8 -23.67 2.50 -20.20
CA ASN A 8 -22.78 3.53 -20.73
C ASN A 8 -21.45 3.60 -19.97
N ALA A 9 -20.55 2.68 -20.28
CA ALA A 9 -19.23 2.58 -19.71
C ALA A 9 -18.44 3.84 -20.10
N THR A 10 -18.17 4.70 -19.12
CA THR A 10 -17.50 5.98 -19.34
C THR A 10 -16.08 5.89 -18.83
N THR A 11 -15.09 6.07 -19.71
CA THR A 11 -13.69 6.16 -19.30
C THR A 11 -13.47 7.45 -18.52
N LEU A 12 -13.15 7.32 -17.24
CA LEU A 12 -12.86 8.46 -16.36
C LEU A 12 -11.41 8.92 -16.51
N HIS A 13 -10.49 7.98 -16.68
CA HIS A 13 -9.06 8.26 -16.72
C HIS A 13 -8.29 7.14 -17.41
N SER A 14 -7.22 7.50 -18.12
CA SER A 14 -6.29 6.55 -18.73
C SER A 14 -4.86 7.08 -18.61
N LEU A 15 -3.97 6.33 -17.97
CA LEU A 15 -2.60 6.76 -17.71
C LEU A 15 -1.67 5.56 -17.52
N HIS A 16 -0.49 5.59 -18.16
CA HIS A 16 0.56 4.55 -18.07
C HIS A 16 0.03 3.11 -18.24
N GLY A 17 -0.81 2.88 -19.26
CA GLY A 17 -1.36 1.54 -19.54
C GLY A 17 -2.37 1.04 -18.50
N ARG A 18 -3.00 1.95 -17.74
CA ARG A 18 -4.09 1.67 -16.81
C ARG A 18 -5.29 2.51 -17.17
N THR A 19 -6.47 1.93 -17.07
CA THR A 19 -7.73 2.61 -17.38
C THR A 19 -8.71 2.46 -16.23
N ILE A 20 -9.43 3.54 -15.94
CA ILE A 20 -10.56 3.55 -15.01
C ILE A 20 -11.83 3.78 -15.83
N VAL A 21 -12.74 2.82 -15.79
CA VAL A 21 -14.01 2.87 -16.49
C VAL A 21 -15.13 2.86 -15.46
N ARG A 22 -16.00 3.86 -15.48
CA ARG A 22 -17.22 3.88 -14.68
C ARG A 22 -18.25 3.02 -15.37
N ILE A 23 -18.73 2.01 -14.66
CA ILE A 23 -19.69 1.02 -15.20
C ILE A 23 -21.10 1.20 -14.60
N ASP A 24 -21.21 1.89 -13.47
CA ASP A 24 -22.49 2.24 -12.81
C ASP A 24 -22.31 3.55 -12.02
N ASN A 25 -23.40 4.08 -11.44
CA ASN A 25 -23.39 5.26 -10.58
C ASN A 25 -22.39 5.14 -9.44
N ASN A 26 -22.22 3.94 -8.88
CA ASN A 26 -21.40 3.72 -7.69
C ASN A 26 -20.20 2.77 -7.94
N LEU A 27 -19.91 2.40 -9.19
CA LEU A 27 -18.88 1.39 -9.48
C LEU A 27 -17.93 1.81 -10.59
N VAL A 28 -16.66 1.49 -10.39
CA VAL A 28 -15.60 1.59 -11.39
C VAL A 28 -14.87 0.26 -11.54
N ILE A 29 -14.39 0.02 -12.76
CA ILE A 29 -13.39 -1.00 -13.05
C ILE A 29 -12.06 -0.31 -13.33
N LYS A 30 -11.04 -0.70 -12.59
CA LYS A 30 -9.64 -0.39 -12.90
C LYS A 30 -9.02 -1.60 -13.61
N SER A 31 -8.37 -1.38 -14.75
CA SER A 31 -7.76 -2.46 -15.55
C SER A 31 -6.39 -2.05 -16.10
N GLY A 32 -5.59 -3.02 -16.54
CA GLY A 32 -4.28 -2.83 -17.18
C GLY A 32 -3.12 -3.35 -16.34
N HIS A 33 -1.98 -2.65 -16.33
CA HIS A 33 -0.80 -3.10 -15.59
C HIS A 33 -0.92 -2.84 -14.07
N LEU A 34 -1.73 -3.66 -13.38
CA LEU A 34 -2.05 -3.52 -11.97
C LEU A 34 -1.07 -4.28 -11.06
N ARG A 35 -0.91 -3.78 -9.84
CA ARG A 35 -0.11 -4.47 -8.81
C ARG A 35 -0.99 -5.53 -8.13
N SER A 36 -0.45 -6.72 -7.93
CA SER A 36 -1.16 -7.85 -7.32
C SER A 36 -1.69 -7.56 -5.91
N HIS A 37 -1.01 -6.69 -5.16
CA HIS A 37 -1.37 -6.32 -3.80
C HIS A 37 -2.37 -5.16 -3.71
N GLU A 38 -2.70 -4.45 -4.80
CA GLU A 38 -3.52 -3.23 -4.72
C GLU A 38 -4.87 -3.45 -4.02
N ALA A 39 -5.59 -4.51 -4.42
CA ALA A 39 -6.87 -4.85 -3.79
C ALA A 39 -6.73 -5.21 -2.30
N GLN A 40 -5.65 -5.91 -1.95
CA GLN A 40 -5.38 -6.31 -0.57
C GLN A 40 -5.00 -5.10 0.29
N THR A 41 -4.19 -4.19 -0.25
CA THR A 41 -3.86 -2.91 0.38
C THR A 41 -5.11 -2.08 0.64
N LEU A 42 -6.00 -1.92 -0.34
CA LEU A 42 -7.26 -1.19 -0.15
C LEU A 42 -8.12 -1.79 0.97
N ARG A 43 -8.28 -3.13 1.00
CA ARG A 43 -9.01 -3.82 2.06
C ARG A 43 -8.34 -3.63 3.43
N PHE A 44 -7.01 -3.71 3.49
CA PHE A 44 -6.25 -3.50 4.72
C PHE A 44 -6.41 -2.07 5.25
N ILE A 45 -6.28 -1.05 4.40
CA ILE A 45 -6.45 0.35 4.79
C ILE A 45 -7.88 0.60 5.29
N ALA A 46 -8.90 0.11 4.58
CA ALA A 46 -10.29 0.25 4.97
C ALA A 46 -10.59 -0.37 6.34
N ASN A 47 -9.97 -1.51 6.66
CA ASN A 47 -10.20 -2.22 7.93
C ASN A 47 -9.44 -1.63 9.12
N ASN A 48 -8.37 -0.87 8.88
CA ASN A 48 -7.45 -0.45 9.95
C ASN A 48 -7.34 1.08 10.13
N THR A 49 -8.01 1.86 9.29
CA THR A 49 -7.98 3.32 9.34
C THR A 49 -9.36 3.90 9.08
N THR A 50 -9.53 5.20 9.34
CA THR A 50 -10.72 5.96 8.95
C THR A 50 -10.59 6.58 7.56
N ILE A 51 -9.53 6.25 6.80
CA ILE A 51 -9.25 6.86 5.51
C ILE A 51 -10.30 6.38 4.51
N PRO A 52 -11.03 7.28 3.82
CA PRO A 52 -11.98 6.90 2.80
C PRO A 52 -11.22 6.35 1.57
N VAL A 53 -11.25 5.03 1.41
CA VAL A 53 -10.71 4.31 0.25
C VAL A 53 -11.85 3.56 -0.46
N PRO A 54 -11.77 3.35 -1.79
CA PRO A 54 -12.81 2.62 -2.50
C PRO A 54 -12.91 1.17 -2.03
N LYS A 55 -14.12 0.70 -1.72
CA LYS A 55 -14.35 -0.70 -1.34
C LYS A 55 -14.14 -1.59 -2.55
N VAL A 56 -13.30 -2.61 -2.40
CA VAL A 56 -13.09 -3.63 -3.44
C VAL A 56 -14.22 -4.65 -3.42
N HIS A 57 -14.93 -4.78 -4.54
CA HIS A 57 -16.01 -5.76 -4.72
C HIS A 57 -15.53 -7.03 -5.39
N ASP A 58 -14.68 -6.92 -6.43
CA ASP A 58 -14.17 -8.06 -7.18
C ASP A 58 -12.75 -7.83 -7.72
N VAL A 59 -12.00 -8.92 -7.91
CA VAL A 59 -10.65 -8.92 -8.49
C VAL A 59 -10.59 -10.03 -9.53
N ARG A 60 -10.41 -9.65 -10.79
CA ARG A 60 -10.24 -10.59 -11.91
C ARG A 60 -8.77 -10.87 -12.15
N TRP A 61 -8.44 -12.16 -12.22
CA TRP A 61 -7.09 -12.66 -12.47
C TRP A 61 -7.02 -13.32 -13.85
N GLU A 62 -5.89 -13.12 -14.55
CA GLU A 62 -5.60 -13.71 -15.86
C GLU A 62 -4.08 -13.87 -15.99
N ASP A 63 -3.62 -15.02 -16.51
CA ASP A 63 -2.20 -15.35 -16.71
C ASP A 63 -1.29 -15.10 -15.48
N GLY A 64 -1.81 -15.36 -14.28
CA GLY A 64 -1.08 -15.17 -13.02
C GLY A 64 -0.96 -13.71 -12.55
N GLY A 65 -1.57 -12.77 -13.28
CA GLY A 65 -1.62 -11.34 -12.93
C GLY A 65 -3.03 -10.87 -12.59
N VAL A 66 -3.12 -9.69 -11.96
CA VAL A 66 -4.40 -8.99 -11.78
C VAL A 66 -4.74 -8.25 -13.06
N MET A 67 -5.83 -8.65 -13.69
CA MET A 67 -6.32 -8.03 -14.92
C MET A 67 -7.18 -6.80 -14.62
N SER A 68 -8.08 -6.92 -13.64
CA SER A 68 -8.96 -5.82 -13.24
C SER A 68 -9.41 -5.88 -11.79
N ILE A 69 -9.76 -4.73 -11.24
CA ILE A 69 -10.33 -4.56 -9.90
C ILE A 69 -11.64 -3.78 -10.05
N THR A 70 -12.74 -4.37 -9.59
CA THR A 70 -14.05 -3.68 -9.50
C THR A 70 -14.20 -3.13 -8.08
N MET A 71 -14.46 -1.83 -7.97
CA MET A 71 -14.48 -1.12 -6.69
C MET A 71 -15.45 0.06 -6.71
N ASP A 72 -15.71 0.65 -5.54
CA ASP A 72 -16.56 1.84 -5.41
C ASP A 72 -16.06 2.98 -6.30
N TYR A 73 -17.00 3.66 -6.96
CA TYR A 73 -16.78 4.99 -7.48
C TYR A 73 -16.79 5.99 -6.32
N MET A 74 -15.72 6.77 -6.19
CA MET A 74 -15.61 7.83 -5.17
C MET A 74 -16.05 9.17 -5.79
N PRO A 75 -17.24 9.69 -5.48
CA PRO A 75 -17.67 10.98 -6.00
C PRO A 75 -16.85 12.10 -5.36
N GLY A 76 -16.51 13.11 -6.16
CA GLY A 76 -15.78 14.27 -5.66
C GLY A 76 -15.05 15.00 -6.78
N LYS A 77 -14.49 16.16 -6.43
CA LYS A 77 -13.62 16.93 -7.30
C LYS A 77 -12.18 16.70 -6.86
N ARG A 78 -11.25 16.61 -7.81
CA ARG A 78 -9.83 16.45 -7.46
C ARG A 78 -9.35 17.72 -6.76
N LEU A 79 -8.45 17.55 -5.79
CA LEU A 79 -8.01 18.67 -4.97
C LEU A 79 -7.29 19.74 -5.81
N ASP A 80 -6.52 19.35 -6.84
CA ASP A 80 -5.88 20.28 -7.78
C ASP A 80 -6.87 21.12 -8.59
N GLU A 81 -8.07 20.60 -8.86
CA GLU A 81 -9.13 21.33 -9.57
C GLU A 81 -9.98 22.21 -8.65
N ALA A 82 -9.98 21.92 -7.34
CA ALA A 82 -10.74 22.65 -6.34
C ALA A 82 -9.88 23.70 -5.62
N TRP A 83 -8.55 23.52 -5.55
CA TRP A 83 -7.66 24.25 -4.63
C TRP A 83 -7.79 25.77 -4.70
N ASP A 84 -7.85 26.34 -5.91
CA ASP A 84 -7.91 27.78 -6.11
C ASP A 84 -9.28 28.38 -5.76
N THR A 85 -10.31 27.54 -5.65
CA THR A 85 -11.67 27.95 -5.26
C THR A 85 -11.90 27.91 -3.74
N LEU A 86 -10.96 27.34 -2.98
CA LEU A 86 -11.08 27.18 -1.54
C LEU A 86 -10.55 28.40 -0.79
N ASP A 87 -11.26 28.78 0.28
CA ASP A 87 -10.78 29.79 1.23
C ASP A 87 -9.69 29.23 2.18
N SER A 88 -9.11 30.11 2.99
CA SER A 88 -8.03 29.75 3.91
C SER A 88 -8.45 28.73 4.96
N ASP A 89 -9.67 28.81 5.47
CA ASP A 89 -10.17 27.94 6.54
C ASP A 89 -10.44 26.52 5.98
N GLN A 90 -11.00 26.43 4.77
CA GLN A 90 -11.19 25.19 4.04
C GLN A 90 -9.86 24.51 3.74
N LYS A 91 -8.85 25.27 3.28
CA LYS A 91 -7.49 24.74 3.02
C LYS A 91 -6.85 24.21 4.29
N LEU A 92 -6.98 24.92 5.41
CA LEU A 92 -6.47 24.49 6.70
C LEU A 92 -7.17 23.19 7.16
N SER A 93 -8.50 23.13 7.05
CA SER A 93 -9.26 21.94 7.40
C SER A 93 -8.85 20.71 6.58
N ILE A 94 -8.61 20.87 5.28
CA ILE A 94 -8.12 19.77 4.42
C ILE A 94 -6.69 19.36 4.82
N ALA A 95 -5.82 20.32 5.14
CA ALA A 95 -4.46 20.03 5.57
C ALA A 95 -4.46 19.22 6.89
N ASP A 96 -5.32 19.58 7.85
CA ASP A 96 -5.49 18.86 9.11
C ASP A 96 -6.03 17.44 8.89
N GLU A 97 -6.99 17.27 7.97
CA GLU A 97 -7.53 15.96 7.60
C GLU A 97 -6.44 15.06 6.98
N LEU A 98 -5.70 15.58 6.00
CA LEU A 98 -4.59 14.85 5.36
C LEU A 98 -3.48 14.50 6.37
N HIS A 99 -3.16 15.41 7.28
CA HIS A 99 -2.21 15.15 8.36
C HIS A 99 -2.68 14.00 9.26
N SER A 100 -3.97 13.99 9.63
CA SER A 100 -4.59 12.89 10.39
C SER A 100 -4.48 11.55 9.63
N TYR A 101 -4.79 11.53 8.33
CA TYR A 101 -4.69 10.32 7.51
C TYR A 101 -3.26 9.80 7.41
N VAL A 102 -2.27 10.66 7.17
CA VAL A 102 -0.86 10.27 7.16
C VAL A 102 -0.41 9.73 8.52
N ALA A 103 -0.86 10.34 9.62
CA ALA A 103 -0.57 9.85 10.97
C ALA A 103 -1.17 8.47 11.23
N GLN A 104 -2.38 8.18 10.70
CA GLN A 104 -2.98 6.85 10.77
C GLN A 104 -2.17 5.82 9.98
N LEU A 105 -1.78 6.13 8.74
CA LEU A 105 -0.95 5.25 7.92
C LEU A 105 0.38 4.91 8.60
N ARG A 106 1.04 5.89 9.22
CA ARG A 106 2.30 5.69 9.96
C ARG A 106 2.16 4.81 11.21
N ARG A 107 0.95 4.68 11.76
CA ARG A 107 0.67 3.81 12.91
C ARG A 107 0.40 2.36 12.51
N LEU A 108 0.09 2.10 11.24
CA LEU A 108 -0.11 0.75 10.75
C LEU A 108 1.19 -0.04 10.92
N LYS A 109 1.09 -1.15 11.64
CA LYS A 109 2.17 -2.13 11.80
C LYS A 109 1.91 -3.27 10.83
N GLY A 110 2.98 -3.77 10.23
CA GLY A 110 2.89 -4.75 9.14
C GLY A 110 3.45 -4.14 7.86
N GLY A 111 4.75 -4.34 7.64
CA GLY A 111 5.21 -4.48 6.27
C GLY A 111 4.54 -5.72 5.65
N PRO A 112 4.62 -5.95 4.33
CA PRO A 112 4.03 -7.12 3.66
C PRO A 112 4.71 -8.45 4.05
N PHE A 113 5.38 -8.48 5.20
CA PHE A 113 6.29 -9.50 5.64
C PHE A 113 5.81 -9.97 7.01
N ASP A 114 5.24 -11.16 7.03
CA ASP A 114 4.80 -11.83 8.26
C ASP A 114 5.99 -12.31 9.11
N SER A 115 7.21 -12.18 8.58
CA SER A 115 8.46 -12.50 9.27
C SER A 115 9.62 -11.68 8.67
N GLU A 116 10.69 -11.53 9.46
CA GLU A 116 11.95 -10.94 8.99
C GLU A 116 12.50 -11.67 7.77
N ARG A 117 12.34 -12.99 7.71
CA ARG A 117 12.69 -13.80 6.54
C ARG A 117 12.01 -13.31 5.27
N HIS A 118 10.72 -12.99 5.32
CA HIS A 118 9.97 -12.53 4.15
C HIS A 118 10.46 -11.13 3.71
N PHE A 119 10.83 -10.27 4.65
CA PHE A 119 11.49 -8.98 4.36
C PHE A 119 12.87 -9.18 3.72
N ASN A 120 13.70 -10.07 4.28
CA ASN A 120 15.03 -10.39 3.78
C ASN A 120 14.97 -10.99 2.36
N GLU A 121 14.01 -11.89 2.10
CA GLU A 121 13.75 -12.44 0.77
C GLU A 121 13.39 -11.35 -0.26
N PHE A 122 12.58 -10.35 0.11
CA PHE A 122 12.27 -9.22 -0.76
C PHE A 122 13.50 -8.35 -1.07
N ILE A 123 14.27 -7.99 -0.04
CA ILE A 123 15.48 -7.16 -0.22
C ILE A 123 16.48 -7.90 -1.11
N LEU A 124 16.73 -9.19 -0.85
CA LEU A 124 17.66 -10.01 -1.61
C LEU A 124 17.16 -10.36 -3.01
N GLY A 125 15.85 -10.50 -3.18
CA GLY A 125 15.19 -10.92 -4.39
C GLY A 125 14.98 -9.81 -5.41
N ASP A 126 14.56 -8.61 -4.98
CA ASP A 126 14.10 -7.57 -5.90
C ASP A 126 15.05 -6.38 -5.97
N ILE A 127 15.66 -5.99 -4.83
CA ILE A 127 16.53 -4.80 -4.75
C ILE A 127 17.98 -5.17 -5.02
N VAL A 128 18.46 -6.25 -4.40
CA VAL A 128 19.88 -6.63 -4.43
C VAL A 128 20.26 -7.33 -5.74
N LYS A 129 19.32 -7.93 -6.49
CA LYS A 129 19.62 -8.47 -7.83
C LYS A 129 20.12 -7.41 -8.81
N SER A 130 19.72 -6.15 -8.61
CA SER A 130 20.13 -5.00 -9.40
C SER A 130 21.42 -4.34 -8.90
N ALA A 131 21.95 -4.78 -7.75
CA ALA A 131 23.16 -4.22 -7.14
C ALA A 131 24.44 -4.91 -7.66
N PRO A 132 25.59 -4.20 -7.68
CA PRO A 132 26.90 -4.80 -7.97
C PRO A 132 27.20 -6.03 -7.11
N ASP A 133 27.92 -7.00 -7.67
CA ASP A 133 28.15 -8.32 -7.04
C ASP A 133 28.70 -8.24 -5.61
N LEU A 134 29.56 -7.26 -5.33
CA LEU A 134 30.13 -7.05 -4.00
C LEU A 134 29.05 -6.70 -2.97
N LEU A 135 28.17 -5.75 -3.29
CA LEU A 135 27.07 -5.33 -2.41
C LEU A 135 26.03 -6.44 -2.26
N ARG A 136 25.83 -7.24 -3.31
CA ARG A 136 24.98 -8.43 -3.26
C ARG A 136 25.52 -9.51 -2.34
N HIS A 137 26.83 -9.76 -2.37
CA HIS A 137 27.45 -10.73 -1.49
C HIS A 137 27.28 -10.31 -0.02
N TYR A 138 27.61 -9.06 0.31
CA TYR A 138 27.45 -8.55 1.68
C TYR A 138 25.99 -8.56 2.17
N ALA A 139 25.04 -8.12 1.34
CA ALA A 139 23.62 -8.10 1.71
C ALA A 139 23.08 -9.49 2.05
N LYS A 140 23.52 -10.55 1.33
CA LYS A 140 23.10 -11.93 1.61
C LYS A 140 23.49 -12.42 3.00
N PHE A 141 24.65 -12.01 3.51
CA PHE A 141 25.10 -12.39 4.85
C PHE A 141 24.52 -11.49 5.94
N ALA A 142 24.32 -10.21 5.64
CA ALA A 142 23.75 -9.26 6.60
C ALA A 142 22.26 -9.48 6.89
N LEU A 143 21.54 -10.16 5.99
CA LEU A 143 20.09 -10.40 6.07
C LEU A 143 19.74 -11.88 6.28
N MET A 144 20.64 -12.66 6.89
CA MET A 144 20.32 -14.04 7.29
C MET A 144 19.37 -14.02 8.49
N ASP A 145 18.35 -14.85 8.58
CA ASP A 145 17.37 -14.83 9.68
C ASP A 145 17.89 -15.39 11.03
N ASN A 146 19.21 -15.57 11.16
CA ASN A 146 19.87 -16.11 12.35
C ASN A 146 20.65 -15.06 13.16
N HIS A 147 20.47 -13.77 12.86
CA HIS A 147 21.11 -12.69 13.61
C HIS A 147 20.20 -12.16 14.72
N GLU A 148 20.82 -11.69 15.80
CA GLU A 148 20.12 -10.98 16.87
C GLU A 148 20.26 -9.47 16.64
N ILE A 149 19.14 -8.78 16.39
CA ILE A 149 19.14 -7.33 16.25
C ILE A 149 19.25 -6.71 17.66
N VAL A 150 20.46 -6.35 18.05
CA VAL A 150 20.74 -5.68 19.33
C VAL A 150 20.75 -4.17 19.10
N PHE A 151 19.69 -3.47 19.51
CA PHE A 151 19.69 -2.02 19.58
C PHE A 151 20.50 -1.57 20.79
N THR A 152 21.63 -0.90 20.54
CA THR A 152 22.37 -0.21 21.60
C THR A 152 21.93 1.24 21.65
N ASP A 153 21.22 1.62 22.71
CA ASP A 153 20.93 3.03 22.98
C ASP A 153 22.23 3.79 23.25
N GLN A 154 22.49 4.86 22.49
CA GLN A 154 23.65 5.74 22.67
C GLN A 154 23.50 6.67 23.90
N LYS A 155 22.68 6.29 24.89
CA LYS A 155 22.60 6.96 26.19
C LYS A 155 22.39 5.95 27.32
N ALA A 156 23.49 5.43 27.84
CA ALA A 156 23.69 5.29 29.28
C ALA A 156 25.15 4.91 29.53
N GLY A 157 25.92 5.84 30.10
CA GLY A 157 27.15 5.46 30.79
C GLY A 157 26.80 4.53 31.94
N ASN A 158 27.56 3.44 32.07
CA ASN A 158 27.63 2.54 33.24
C ASN A 158 26.33 1.82 33.65
N ARG A 159 26.14 0.57 33.20
CA ARG A 159 26.29 -0.67 34.01
C ARG A 159 25.40 -1.82 33.49
N THR A 160 26.07 -2.98 33.33
CA THR A 160 25.59 -4.37 33.41
C THR A 160 24.42 -4.81 32.52
N THR A 161 24.78 -5.68 31.58
CA THR A 161 23.91 -6.53 30.75
C THR A 161 23.08 -7.48 31.61
N GLY A 162 21.75 -7.35 31.54
CA GLY A 162 20.79 -8.37 31.98
C GLY A 162 20.03 -8.89 30.77
N GLY A 163 20.44 -10.03 30.22
CA GLY A 163 19.75 -10.67 29.10
C GLY A 163 18.46 -11.35 29.55
N CYS A 164 17.32 -10.90 29.05
CA CYS A 164 16.04 -11.58 29.20
C CYS A 164 15.89 -12.62 28.08
N ARG A 165 16.04 -13.91 28.41
CA ARG A 165 15.67 -15.02 27.51
C ARG A 165 14.16 -15.21 27.57
N GLY A 166 13.46 -14.88 26.49
CA GLY A 166 12.12 -15.40 26.23
C GLY A 166 12.25 -16.84 25.71
N GLN A 167 11.67 -17.80 26.42
CA GLN A 167 11.51 -19.18 25.94
C GLN A 167 10.37 -19.24 24.91
N PRO A 168 10.46 -20.12 23.89
CA PRO A 168 9.40 -20.31 22.92
C PRO A 168 8.29 -21.21 23.49
N MET A 169 7.03 -20.90 23.10
CA MET A 169 5.89 -21.84 23.08
C MET A 169 5.66 -22.28 21.65
#